data_AF-A0A355G3Z2-F1
#
_entry.id   AF-A0A355G3Z2-F1
#
_cell.length_a   1.000
_cell.length_b   1.000
_cell.length_c   1.000
_cell.angle_alpha   90.00
_cell.angle_beta   90.00
_cell.angle_gamma   90.00
#
_symmetry.space_group_name_H-M   'P 1'
#
loop_
_entity.id
_entity.type
_entity.pdbx_description
1 polymer ?
#
loop_
_entity_poly.entity_id
_entity_poly.type
_entity_poly.pdbx_seq_one_letter_code
_entity_poly.pdbx_strand_id
1 'polypeptide(L)'
;MNHLEILVKMIHDFSPKTRIGLMLPVPPAATQDAFGTTNGRGQTRWQYKRNQHYVVEQMSKKFGDQTDQQIFMVPTHINLDCAHNYPAVKVPWNAQTTEDTLRQNNAVHPAASGYQQIGDSLFCWIKEIMNQDKAK
;
A
#
# COMPACT_ATOMS: atom_id res chain seq x y z
N MET A 1 -7.55 14.72 7.32
CA MET A 1 -7.80 13.29 7.59
C MET A 1 -9.15 13.04 8.26
N ASN A 2 -10.03 14.05 8.28
CA ASN A 2 -11.27 14.06 9.07
C ASN A 2 -12.16 12.82 8.87
N HIS A 3 -12.31 12.32 7.64
CA HIS A 3 -13.15 11.14 7.39
C HIS A 3 -12.60 9.85 8.02
N LEU A 4 -11.29 9.64 7.96
CA LEU A 4 -10.66 8.48 8.61
C LEU A 4 -10.78 8.57 10.12
N GLU A 5 -10.61 9.77 10.68
CA GLU A 5 -10.77 10.01 12.11
C GLU A 5 -12.20 9.75 12.59
N ILE A 6 -13.21 10.18 11.82
CA ILE A 6 -14.62 9.88 12.09
C ILE A 6 -14.85 8.37 12.07
N LEU A 7 -14.32 7.65 11.08
CA LEU A 7 -14.48 6.20 10.99
C LEU A 7 -13.86 5.47 12.19
N VAL A 8 -12.61 5.81 12.55
CA VAL A 8 -11.93 5.24 13.72
C VAL A 8 -12.73 5.52 14.99
N LYS A 9 -13.18 6.76 15.18
CA LYS A 9 -13.99 7.15 16.32
C LYS A 9 -15.29 6.35 16.39
N MET A 10 -16.01 6.19 15.29
CA MET A 10 -17.27 5.43 15.26
C MET A 10 -17.08 3.97 15.69
N ILE A 11 -15.97 3.32 15.28
CA ILE A 11 -15.65 1.95 15.67
C ILE A 11 -15.36 1.87 17.17
N HIS A 12 -14.60 2.82 17.71
CA HIS A 12 -14.24 2.85 19.14
C HIS A 12 -15.34 3.34 20.07
N ASP A 13 -16.24 4.21 19.60
CA ASP A 13 -17.46 4.58 20.32
C ASP A 13 -18.34 3.34 20.56
N PHE A 14 -18.38 2.42 19.58
CA PHE A 14 -19.07 1.14 19.74
C PHE A 14 -18.31 0.17 20.66
N SER A 15 -16.99 0.06 20.50
CA SER A 15 -16.14 -0.76 21.37
C SER A 15 -14.70 -0.25 21.38
N PRO A 16 -14.21 0.32 22.51
CA PRO A 16 -12.84 0.80 22.63
C PRO A 16 -11.81 -0.35 22.71
N LYS A 17 -12.27 -1.59 22.85
CA LYS A 17 -11.42 -2.79 22.84
C LYS A 17 -11.15 -3.30 21.42
N THR A 18 -11.84 -2.77 20.41
CA THR A 18 -11.65 -3.18 19.02
C THR A 18 -10.27 -2.75 18.53
N ARG A 19 -9.48 -3.71 18.08
CA ARG A 19 -8.16 -3.45 17.50
C ARG A 19 -8.31 -3.03 16.05
N ILE A 20 -7.68 -1.91 15.69
CA ILE A 20 -7.75 -1.33 14.36
C ILE A 20 -6.35 -1.34 13.75
N GLY A 21 -6.18 -2.09 12.66
CA GLY A 21 -4.97 -2.07 11.84
C GLY A 21 -5.15 -1.14 10.65
N LEU A 22 -4.44 -0.02 10.63
CA LEU A 22 -4.43 0.92 9.51
C LEU A 22 -3.35 0.53 8.50
N MET A 23 -3.76 -0.09 7.40
CA MET A 23 -2.86 -0.38 6.28
C MET A 23 -2.44 0.90 5.57
N LEU A 24 -1.14 1.18 5.58
CA LEU A 24 -0.58 2.35 4.92
C LEU A 24 -0.59 2.19 3.39
N PRO A 25 -0.90 3.24 2.61
CA PRO A 25 -0.99 3.14 1.15
C PRO A 25 0.29 2.56 0.53
N VAL A 26 0.13 1.54 -0.30
CA VAL A 26 1.24 0.85 -0.98
C VAL A 26 1.94 1.78 -1.98
N PRO A 27 3.25 1.62 -2.21
CA PRO A 27 3.96 2.37 -3.24
C PRO A 27 3.48 1.92 -4.63
N PRO A 28 3.61 2.75 -5.68
CA PRO A 28 3.24 2.35 -7.03
C PRO A 28 4.28 1.43 -7.67
N ALA A 29 4.00 0.94 -8.88
CA ALA A 29 4.97 0.27 -9.75
C ALA A 29 6.31 1.05 -9.86
N ALA A 30 7.40 0.33 -10.12
CA ALA A 30 8.76 0.88 -10.09
C ALA A 30 9.04 1.92 -11.18
N THR A 31 8.30 1.88 -12.29
CA THR A 31 8.63 2.66 -13.50
C THR A 31 7.51 3.61 -13.91
N GLN A 32 7.86 4.67 -14.63
CA GLN A 32 6.89 5.60 -15.23
C GLN A 32 6.09 4.93 -16.36
N ASP A 33 6.66 3.92 -17.03
CA ASP A 33 6.01 3.16 -18.10
C ASP A 33 4.66 2.59 -17.68
N ALA A 34 4.56 2.11 -16.44
CA ALA A 34 3.33 1.55 -15.86
C ALA A 34 2.15 2.55 -15.83
N PHE A 35 2.44 3.84 -15.83
CA PHE A 35 1.44 4.92 -15.81
C PHE A 35 0.95 5.31 -17.21
N GLY A 36 1.60 4.83 -18.28
CA GLY A 36 1.17 5.09 -19.66
C GLY A 36 -0.15 4.41 -20.06
N THR A 37 -0.51 3.36 -19.31
CA THR A 37 -1.70 2.51 -19.52
C THR A 37 -2.74 2.64 -18.42
N THR A 38 -2.39 3.26 -17.28
CA THR A 38 -3.26 3.35 -16.10
C THR A 38 -3.96 4.71 -16.02
N ASN A 39 -5.28 4.73 -15.73
CA ASN A 39 -6.07 5.93 -15.39
C ASN A 39 -5.90 7.14 -16.32
N GLY A 40 -5.97 6.92 -17.64
CA GLY A 40 -6.05 8.01 -18.62
C GLY A 40 -4.78 8.87 -18.72
N ARG A 41 -3.62 8.38 -18.26
CA ARG A 41 -2.32 9.08 -18.33
C ARG A 41 -2.25 10.40 -17.54
N GLY A 42 -3.22 10.65 -16.65
CA GLY A 42 -3.35 11.91 -15.92
C GLY A 42 -2.40 12.06 -14.73
N GLN A 43 -1.56 11.07 -14.43
CA GLN A 43 -0.70 11.06 -13.26
C GLN A 43 0.70 10.54 -13.60
N THR A 44 1.73 11.24 -13.13
CA THR A 44 3.12 10.75 -13.18
C THR A 44 3.42 9.89 -11.95
N ARG A 45 4.36 8.95 -12.10
CA ARG A 45 4.86 8.16 -10.98
C ARG A 45 5.37 9.05 -9.85
N TRP A 46 6.04 10.15 -10.19
CA TRP A 46 6.54 11.11 -9.22
C TRP A 46 5.39 11.74 -8.41
N GLN A 47 4.32 12.17 -9.07
CA GLN A 47 3.16 12.73 -8.38
C GLN A 47 2.47 11.70 -7.48
N TYR A 48 2.33 10.44 -7.95
CA TYR A 48 1.79 9.37 -7.13
C TYR A 48 2.64 9.16 -5.87
N LYS A 49 3.97 9.00 -6.02
CA LYS A 49 4.87 8.80 -4.87
C LYS A 49 4.81 9.95 -3.89
N ARG A 50 4.74 11.20 -4.36
CA ARG A 50 4.60 12.38 -3.50
C ARG A 50 3.30 12.33 -2.69
N ASN A 51 2.19 12.02 -3.34
CA ASN A 51 0.89 11.90 -2.68
C ASN A 51 0.87 10.75 -1.67
N GLN A 52 1.42 9.59 -2.07
CA GLN A 52 1.51 8.41 -1.20
C GLN A 52 2.35 8.71 0.04
N HIS A 53 3.53 9.32 -0.13
CA HIS A 53 4.39 9.72 0.98
C HIS A 53 3.67 10.71 1.91
N TYR A 54 3.00 11.72 1.35
CA TYR A 54 2.24 12.68 2.15
C TYR A 54 1.12 12.00 2.96
N VAL A 55 0.34 11.10 2.36
CA VAL A 55 -0.72 10.39 3.08
C VAL A 55 -0.13 9.51 4.19
N VAL A 56 0.94 8.76 3.91
CA VAL A 56 1.66 7.95 4.91
C VAL A 56 2.11 8.84 6.07
N GLU A 57 2.78 9.95 5.78
CA GLU A 57 3.26 10.89 6.78
C GLU A 57 2.12 11.44 7.65
N GLN A 58 1.00 11.85 7.05
CA GLN A 58 -0.15 12.37 7.79
C GLN A 58 -0.82 11.29 8.66
N MET A 59 -0.93 10.07 8.16
CA MET A 59 -1.47 8.95 8.93
C MET A 59 -0.56 8.59 10.11
N SER A 60 0.75 8.50 9.88
CA SER A 60 1.73 8.23 10.94
C SER A 60 1.75 9.33 12.00
N LYS A 61 1.72 10.61 11.60
CA LYS A 61 1.63 11.74 12.54
C LYS A 61 0.36 11.70 13.39
N LYS A 62 -0.76 11.25 12.82
CA LYS A 62 -2.05 11.23 13.51
C LYS A 62 -2.20 10.02 14.44
N PHE A 63 -1.80 8.83 13.99
CA PHE A 63 -2.14 7.55 14.63
C PHE A 63 -0.93 6.72 15.10
N GLY A 64 0.30 7.15 14.80
CA GLY A 64 1.51 6.33 15.03
C GLY A 64 1.77 5.96 16.48
N ASP A 65 1.37 6.81 17.42
CA ASP A 65 1.61 6.65 18.85
C ASP A 65 0.34 6.26 19.64
N GLN A 66 -0.64 5.63 18.99
CA GLN A 66 -1.96 5.30 19.58
C GLN A 66 -2.17 3.80 19.83
N THR A 67 -1.10 3.04 20.03
CA THR A 67 -1.19 1.59 20.28
C THR A 67 -1.86 1.26 21.61
N ASP A 68 -1.74 2.15 22.60
CA ASP A 68 -2.45 2.09 23.88
C ASP A 68 -3.98 2.13 23.69
N GLN A 69 -4.44 2.88 22.67
CA GLN A 69 -5.84 2.96 22.25
C GLN A 69 -6.26 1.84 21.29
N GLN A 70 -5.47 0.77 21.14
CA GLN A 70 -5.73 -0.33 20.22
C GLN A 70 -5.71 0.07 18.73
N ILE A 71 -4.97 1.13 18.37
CA ILE A 71 -4.77 1.58 16.98
C ILE A 71 -3.34 1.26 16.56
N PHE A 72 -3.19 0.57 15.44
CA PHE A 72 -1.91 0.07 14.96
C PHE A 72 -1.67 0.47 13.52
N MET A 73 -0.43 0.82 13.20
CA MET A 73 0.00 1.08 11.83
C MET A 73 0.52 -0.22 11.20
N VAL A 74 -0.08 -0.65 10.09
CA VAL A 74 0.40 -1.82 9.33
C VAL A 74 1.29 -1.32 8.18
N PRO A 75 2.58 -1.70 8.13
CA PRO A 75 3.59 -1.06 7.26
C PRO A 75 3.55 -1.53 5.79
N THR A 76 2.36 -1.65 5.20
CA THR A 76 2.18 -2.08 3.80
C THR A 76 2.83 -1.15 2.77
N HIS A 77 3.09 0.11 3.12
CA HIS A 77 3.77 1.10 2.28
C HIS A 77 5.25 0.84 1.96
N ILE A 78 5.92 -0.09 2.66
CA ILE A 78 7.34 -0.42 2.44
C ILE A 78 7.56 -1.88 2.05
N ASN A 79 6.55 -2.73 2.16
CA ASN A 79 6.73 -4.17 1.97
C ASN A 79 6.62 -4.61 0.50
N LEU A 80 6.07 -3.80 -0.40
CA LEU A 80 5.80 -4.21 -1.77
C LEU A 80 7.02 -4.05 -2.69
N ASP A 81 7.44 -5.12 -3.36
CA ASP A 81 8.44 -5.08 -4.43
C ASP A 81 7.86 -4.40 -5.67
N CYS A 82 8.11 -3.10 -5.81
CA CYS A 82 7.62 -2.32 -6.94
C CYS A 82 8.14 -2.79 -8.30
N ALA A 83 9.26 -3.52 -8.36
CA ALA A 83 9.89 -3.93 -9.61
C ALA A 83 9.31 -5.25 -10.14
N HIS A 84 9.10 -6.22 -9.25
CA HIS A 84 8.74 -7.58 -9.66
C HIS A 84 7.28 -7.96 -9.37
N ASN A 85 6.57 -7.20 -8.54
CA ASN A 85 5.22 -7.55 -8.10
C ASN A 85 4.10 -6.73 -8.76
N TYR A 86 4.40 -6.12 -9.90
CA TYR A 86 3.42 -5.45 -10.76
C TYR A 86 3.29 -6.14 -12.11
N PRO A 87 2.10 -6.09 -12.75
CA PRO A 87 1.90 -6.64 -14.09
C PRO A 87 2.84 -6.00 -15.10
N ALA A 88 3.38 -6.84 -15.98
CA ALA A 88 4.24 -6.42 -17.08
C ALA A 88 3.98 -7.26 -18.33
N VAL A 89 4.31 -6.69 -19.49
CA VAL A 89 4.11 -7.31 -20.80
C VAL A 89 5.39 -7.22 -21.62
N LYS A 90 5.64 -8.25 -22.43
CA LYS A 90 6.73 -8.21 -23.43
C LYS A 90 6.32 -7.31 -24.59
N VAL A 91 7.14 -6.30 -24.87
CA VAL A 91 6.94 -5.33 -25.95
C VAL A 91 8.29 -4.93 -26.52
N PRO A 92 8.39 -4.54 -27.81
CA PRO A 92 9.63 -4.02 -28.34
C PRO A 92 10.02 -2.71 -27.64
N TRP A 93 11.31 -2.43 -27.56
CA TRP A 93 11.80 -1.18 -26.97
C TRP A 93 11.17 0.06 -27.62
N ASN A 94 11.09 0.05 -28.95
CA ASN A 94 10.41 1.03 -29.77
C ASN A 94 9.93 0.39 -31.10
N ALA A 95 9.29 1.18 -31.96
CA ALA A 95 8.70 0.69 -33.21
C ALA A 95 9.71 0.10 -34.22
N GLN A 96 11.02 0.31 -34.03
CA GLN A 96 12.08 -0.09 -34.97
C GLN A 96 13.02 -1.16 -34.40
N THR A 97 12.87 -1.55 -33.14
CA THR A 97 13.72 -2.56 -32.50
C THR A 97 13.12 -3.94 -32.62
N THR A 98 13.96 -4.93 -32.97
CA THR A 98 13.58 -6.35 -33.01
C THR A 98 13.69 -7.03 -31.64
N GLU A 99 14.37 -6.41 -30.68
CA GLU A 99 14.50 -6.90 -29.31
C GLU A 99 13.31 -6.48 -28.44
N ASP A 100 12.79 -7.44 -27.66
CA ASP A 100 11.73 -7.23 -26.68
C ASP A 100 12.28 -6.87 -25.30
N THR A 101 11.51 -6.05 -24.58
CA THR A 101 11.68 -5.76 -23.16
C THR A 101 10.43 -6.12 -22.37
N LEU A 102 10.57 -6.27 -21.05
CA LEU A 102 9.44 -6.45 -20.14
C LEU A 102 9.03 -5.09 -19.57
N ARG A 103 7.89 -4.55 -20.02
CA ARG A 103 7.38 -3.23 -19.61
C ARG A 103 6.21 -3.38 -18.64
N GLN A 104 6.33 -2.79 -17.45
CA GLN A 104 5.20 -2.72 -16.51
C GLN A 104 4.04 -1.95 -17.15
N ASN A 105 2.81 -2.44 -16.99
CA ASN A 105 1.63 -1.90 -17.65
C ASN A 105 0.45 -1.66 -16.70
N ASN A 106 0.67 -1.73 -15.39
CA ASN A 106 -0.28 -1.26 -14.40
C ASN A 106 0.46 -0.61 -13.24
N ALA A 107 0.17 0.66 -12.97
CA ALA A 107 0.87 1.45 -11.98
C ALA A 107 0.33 1.28 -10.56
N VAL A 108 -0.92 0.85 -10.43
CA VAL A 108 -1.69 0.94 -9.17
C VAL A 108 -2.05 -0.45 -8.65
N HIS A 109 -2.44 -1.37 -9.53
CA HIS A 109 -2.85 -2.71 -9.14
C HIS A 109 -1.68 -3.69 -9.25
N PRO A 110 -1.22 -4.27 -8.13
CA PRO A 110 -0.19 -5.29 -8.12
C PRO A 110 -0.62 -6.56 -8.87
N ALA A 111 0.36 -7.39 -9.23
CA ALA A 111 0.11 -8.75 -9.65
C ALA A 111 -0.32 -9.61 -8.45
N ALA A 112 -0.73 -10.86 -8.70
CA ALA A 112 -1.12 -11.79 -7.63
C ALA A 112 -0.04 -11.92 -6.53
N SER A 113 1.24 -12.02 -6.92
CA SER A 113 2.38 -12.04 -5.99
C SER A 113 2.51 -10.77 -5.14
N GLY A 114 2.18 -9.61 -5.71
CA GLY A 114 2.16 -8.35 -4.97
C GLY A 114 1.03 -8.27 -3.94
N TYR A 115 -0.16 -8.74 -4.29
CA TYR A 115 -1.25 -8.87 -3.32
C TYR A 115 -0.91 -9.86 -2.20
N GLN A 116 -0.21 -10.96 -2.51
CA GLN A 116 0.29 -11.90 -1.50
C GLN A 116 1.29 -11.23 -0.56
N GLN A 117 2.25 -10.46 -1.08
CA GLN A 117 3.21 -9.72 -0.27
C GLN A 117 2.56 -8.64 0.62
N ILE A 118 1.49 -7.99 0.14
CA ILE A 118 0.67 -7.11 0.99
C ILE A 118 -0.02 -7.92 2.10
N GLY A 119 -0.53 -9.11 1.75
CA GLY A 119 -1.12 -10.07 2.68
C GLY A 119 -0.15 -10.50 3.78
N ASP A 120 1.14 -10.70 3.47
CA ASP A 120 2.16 -11.05 4.46
C ASP A 120 2.30 -9.98 5.55
N SER A 121 2.29 -8.70 5.18
CA SER A 121 2.31 -7.59 6.15
C SER A 121 1.10 -7.61 7.08
N LEU A 122 -0.09 -7.84 6.51
CA LEU A 122 -1.32 -7.93 7.29
C LEU A 122 -1.32 -9.16 8.20
N PHE A 123 -0.92 -10.31 7.68
CA PHE A 123 -0.84 -11.56 8.42
C PHE A 123 0.13 -11.47 9.60
N CYS A 124 1.32 -10.89 9.40
CA CYS A 124 2.28 -10.64 10.47
C CYS A 124 1.69 -9.78 11.58
N TRP A 125 0.96 -8.71 11.24
CA TRP A 125 0.27 -7.88 12.22
C TRP A 125 -0.83 -8.67 12.98
N ILE A 126 -1.70 -9.40 12.26
CA ILE A 126 -2.75 -10.22 12.90
C ILE A 126 -2.13 -11.21 13.89
N LYS A 127 -1.08 -11.92 13.46
CA LYS A 127 -0.39 -12.92 14.29
C LYS A 127 0.20 -12.29 15.56
N GLU A 128 0.86 -11.14 15.44
CA GLU A 128 1.41 -10.42 16.59
C GLU A 128 0.31 -10.02 17.58
N ILE A 129 -0.75 -9.40 17.07
CA ILE A 129 -1.89 -8.99 17.87
C ILE A 129 -2.56 -10.16 18.59
N MET A 130 -2.73 -11.31 17.93
CA MET A 130 -3.28 -12.52 18.56
C MET A 130 -2.35 -13.11 19.62
N ASN A 131 -1.04 -12.97 19.49
CA ASN A 131 -0.10 -13.44 20.51
C ASN A 131 -0.17 -12.60 21.79
N GLN A 132 -0.45 -11.30 21.68
CA GLN A 132 -0.65 -10.43 22.84
C GLN A 132 -1.86 -10.84 23.69
N ASP A 133 -2.83 -11.56 23.13
CA ASP A 133 -3.95 -12.13 23.89
C ASP A 133 -3.53 -13.33 24.72
N LYS A 134 -2.55 -14.11 24.26
CA LYS A 134 -2.08 -15.31 24.96
C LYS A 134 -1.12 -14.99 26.10
N ALA A 135 -0.53 -13.80 26.09
CA ALA A 135 0.43 -13.34 27.09
C ALA A 135 -0.22 -12.61 28.29
N LYS A 136 -1.55 -12.40 28.25
CA LYS A 136 -2.36 -11.81 29.32
C LYS A 136 -3.13 -12.90 30.06
#